data_AF-A0A7J9Z6Q3-F1
#
_entry.id   AF-A0A7J9Z6Q3-F1
#
_cell.length_a   1.000
_cell.length_b   1.000
_cell.length_c   1.000
_cell.angle_alpha   90.00
_cell.angle_beta   90.00
_cell.angle_gamma   90.00
#
_symmetry.space_group_name_H-M   'P 1'
#
loop_
_entity.id
_entity.type
_entity.pdbx_description
1 polymer ?
#
loop_
_entity_poly.entity_id
_entity_poly.type
_entity_poly.pdbx_seq_one_letter_code
_entity_poly.pdbx_strand_id
1 'polypeptide(L)'
;MDTRISLDVDGERHKLAVDVRATLIDTLRERLGVTSPKKRCDHGQCGSCTVLVDSGQICSTVGMLDKVTAGWPSHATRDLAATAALDDDEIRERMSGNLCRCGAYVTIVATIREVAR
;
A
#
# COMPACT_ATOMS: atom_id res chain seq x y z
N MET A 1 -26.99 7.98 -2.74
CA MET A 1 -27.74 7.37 -1.61
C MET A 1 -26.73 7.21 -0.51
N ASP A 2 -26.99 7.80 0.65
CA ASP A 2 -25.99 7.90 1.70
C ASP A 2 -26.14 6.74 2.69
N THR A 3 -25.01 6.19 3.11
CA THR A 3 -24.94 5.18 4.18
C THR A 3 -24.03 5.67 5.30
N ARG A 4 -24.33 5.29 6.55
CA ARG A 4 -23.51 5.65 7.70
C ARG A 4 -22.47 4.58 7.96
N ILE A 5 -21.21 4.98 8.00
CA ILE A 5 -20.08 4.10 8.31
C ILE A 5 -19.25 4.67 9.47
N SER A 6 -18.42 3.81 10.06
CA SER A 6 -17.34 4.23 10.95
C SER A 6 -16.02 3.76 10.38
N LEU A 7 -15.02 4.63 10.36
CA LEU A 7 -13.65 4.34 9.94
C LEU A 7 -12.69 4.69 11.07
N ASP A 8 -11.63 3.91 11.21
CA ASP A 8 -10.48 4.25 12.03
C ASP A 8 -9.35 4.65 11.08
N VAL A 9 -8.86 5.89 11.20
CA VAL A 9 -7.86 6.45 10.30
C VAL A 9 -6.74 7.01 11.16
N ASP A 10 -5.55 6.41 11.05
CA ASP A 10 -4.37 6.79 11.83
C ASP A 10 -4.62 6.84 13.35
N GLY A 11 -5.50 5.96 13.86
CA GLY A 11 -5.88 5.87 15.26
C GLY A 11 -7.03 6.77 15.69
N GLU A 12 -7.56 7.61 14.78
CA GLU A 12 -8.73 8.44 15.03
C GLU A 12 -10.00 7.82 14.45
N ARG A 13 -11.04 7.72 15.28
CA ARG A 13 -12.34 7.17 14.87
C ARG A 13 -13.24 8.25 14.27
N HIS A 14 -13.64 8.06 13.02
CA HIS A 14 -14.55 8.93 12.29
C HIS A 14 -15.89 8.26 12.02
N LYS A 15 -17.00 8.97 12.26
CA LYS A 15 -18.36 8.55 11.88
C LYS A 15 -18.85 9.44 10.73
N LEU A 16 -19.20 8.84 9.60
CA LEU A 16 -19.45 9.55 8.35
C LEU A 16 -20.72 9.05 7.68
N ALA A 17 -21.46 9.92 7.01
CA ALA A 17 -22.47 9.56 6.03
C ALA A 17 -21.84 9.70 4.62
N VAL A 18 -21.62 8.60 3.91
CA VAL A 18 -20.95 8.58 2.60
C VAL A 18 -21.91 8.13 1.50
N ASP A 19 -21.77 8.69 0.30
CA ASP A 19 -22.48 8.16 -0.86
C ASP A 19 -21.91 6.77 -1.19
N VAL A 20 -22.76 5.80 -1.51
CA VAL A 20 -22.36 4.42 -1.84
C VAL A 20 -21.42 4.30 -3.04
N ARG A 21 -21.28 5.35 -3.87
CA ARG A 21 -20.34 5.40 -5.00
C ARG A 21 -19.02 6.08 -4.65
N ALA A 22 -18.90 6.69 -3.46
CA ALA A 22 -17.68 7.36 -3.05
C ALA A 22 -16.56 6.33 -2.85
N THR A 23 -15.40 6.61 -3.44
CA THR A 23 -14.22 5.78 -3.21
C THR A 23 -13.60 6.10 -1.84
N LEU A 24 -12.79 5.18 -1.31
CA LEU A 24 -12.04 5.44 -0.08
C LEU A 24 -11.10 6.64 -0.24
N ILE A 25 -10.44 6.79 -1.40
CA ILE A 25 -9.52 7.90 -1.66
C ILE A 25 -10.24 9.25 -1.68
N ASP A 26 -11.45 9.32 -2.25
CA ASP A 26 -12.26 10.55 -2.24
C ASP A 26 -12.68 10.89 -0.80
N THR A 27 -13.13 9.89 -0.04
CA THR A 27 -13.54 10.08 1.35
C THR A 27 -12.38 10.58 2.22
N LEU A 28 -11.21 9.94 2.12
CA LEU A 28 -10.01 10.33 2.86
C LEU A 28 -9.60 11.77 2.55
N ARG A 29 -9.54 12.14 1.27
CA ARG A 29 -9.02 13.45 0.85
C ARG A 29 -10.01 14.58 1.06
N GLU A 30 -11.26 14.39 0.63
CA GLU A 30 -12.24 15.47 0.51
C GLU A 30 -13.05 15.66 1.80
N ARG A 31 -13.24 14.60 2.59
CA ARG A 31 -14.05 14.65 3.81
C ARG A 31 -13.23 14.61 5.10
N LEU A 32 -12.14 13.86 5.10
CA LEU A 32 -11.26 13.72 6.28
C LEU A 32 -10.00 14.58 6.20
N GLY A 33 -9.71 15.22 5.06
CA GLY A 33 -8.53 16.06 4.89
C GLY A 33 -7.20 15.27 4.86
N VAL A 34 -7.25 13.95 4.73
CA VAL A 34 -6.07 13.07 4.64
C VAL A 34 -5.52 13.12 3.23
N THR A 35 -4.54 14.00 3.02
CA THR A 35 -4.04 14.33 1.66
C THR A 35 -2.81 13.53 1.22
N SER A 36 -2.23 12.71 2.10
CA SER A 36 -1.05 11.88 1.81
C SER A 36 -1.27 10.93 0.63
N PRO A 37 -2.27 10.01 0.65
CA PRO A 37 -2.60 9.20 -0.52
C PRO A 37 -3.15 10.08 -1.65
N LYS A 38 -2.72 9.81 -2.88
CA LYS A 38 -3.01 10.66 -4.04
C LYS A 38 -3.98 9.96 -4.99
N LYS A 39 -5.05 10.68 -5.38
CA LYS A 39 -5.89 10.30 -6.52
C LYS A 39 -5.17 10.66 -7.82
N ARG A 40 -4.84 9.67 -8.65
CA ARG A 40 -4.17 9.87 -9.94
C ARG A 40 -4.87 9.16 -11.08
N CYS A 41 -4.77 7.83 -11.14
CA CYS A 41 -5.36 7.06 -12.24
C CYS A 41 -6.83 6.67 -12.03
N ASP A 42 -7.35 6.82 -10.80
CA ASP A 42 -8.72 6.48 -10.37
C ASP A 42 -9.24 5.06 -10.67
N HIS A 43 -8.37 4.18 -11.18
CA HIS A 43 -8.70 2.79 -11.53
C HIS A 43 -7.71 1.78 -10.93
N GLY A 44 -7.01 2.15 -9.85
CA GLY A 44 -6.17 1.23 -9.06
C GLY A 44 -4.87 0.75 -9.72
N GLN A 45 -4.41 1.38 -10.81
CA GLN A 45 -3.26 0.87 -11.60
C GLN A 45 -1.91 1.44 -11.18
N CYS A 46 -1.86 2.65 -10.62
CA CYS A 46 -0.59 3.35 -10.41
C CYS A 46 -0.04 3.32 -8.98
N GLY A 47 -0.79 2.78 -8.01
CA GLY A 47 -0.37 2.69 -6.61
C GLY A 47 -0.33 4.01 -5.82
N SER A 48 -0.61 5.17 -6.44
CA SER A 48 -0.51 6.46 -5.74
C SER A 48 -1.53 6.66 -4.61
N CYS A 49 -2.64 5.92 -4.67
CA CYS A 49 -3.71 5.94 -3.67
C CYS A 49 -3.61 4.81 -2.64
N THR A 50 -2.50 4.06 -2.63
CA THR A 50 -2.26 2.98 -1.66
C THR A 50 -2.32 3.50 -0.22
N VAL A 51 -3.05 2.77 0.63
CA VAL A 51 -3.15 2.97 2.09
C VAL A 51 -3.04 1.61 2.78
N LEU A 52 -2.67 1.60 4.07
CA LEU A 52 -2.59 0.37 4.86
C LEU A 52 -3.95 0.09 5.53
N VAL A 53 -4.53 -1.08 5.29
CA VAL A 53 -5.75 -1.55 5.96
C VAL A 53 -5.46 -2.95 6.50
N ASP A 54 -5.60 -3.16 7.82
CA ASP A 54 -5.46 -4.47 8.49
C ASP A 54 -4.20 -5.27 8.12
N SER A 55 -3.03 -4.62 8.02
CA SER A 55 -1.73 -5.18 7.56
C SER A 55 -1.68 -5.64 6.08
N GLY A 56 -2.65 -5.23 5.27
CA GLY A 56 -2.77 -5.60 3.87
C GLY A 56 -2.47 -4.47 2.89
N GLN A 57 -1.20 -4.32 2.50
CA GLN A 57 -0.82 -3.87 1.15
C GLN A 57 0.65 -4.21 0.86
N ILE A 58 0.88 -4.74 -0.34
CA ILE A 58 2.20 -5.17 -0.82
C ILE A 58 2.95 -3.99 -1.49
N CYS A 59 2.22 -2.92 -1.86
CA CYS A 59 2.72 -1.74 -2.56
C CYS A 59 3.03 -0.57 -1.62
N SER A 60 3.41 -0.84 -0.38
CA SER A 60 3.96 0.12 0.57
C SER A 60 5.22 -0.49 1.16
N THR A 61 6.33 0.23 1.23
CA THR A 61 7.58 -0.31 1.81
C THR A 61 7.37 -0.84 3.22
N VAL A 62 6.62 -0.11 4.06
CA VAL A 62 6.34 -0.52 5.45
C VAL A 62 5.48 -1.78 5.47
N GLY A 63 4.33 -1.78 4.79
CA GLY A 63 3.44 -2.94 4.75
C GLY A 63 4.09 -4.17 4.10
N MET A 64 4.97 -3.95 3.13
CA MET A 64 5.77 -4.98 2.49
C MET A 64 6.75 -5.62 3.48
N LEU A 65 7.51 -4.81 4.23
CA LEU A 65 8.47 -5.28 5.24
C LEU A 65 7.78 -6.00 6.40
N ASP A 66 6.63 -5.49 6.86
CA ASP A 66 5.82 -6.14 7.89
C ASP A 66 5.39 -7.55 7.42
N LYS A 67 4.98 -7.68 6.16
CA LYS A 67 4.60 -8.97 5.57
C LYS A 67 5.78 -9.93 5.42
N VAL A 68 6.96 -9.43 5.02
CA VAL A 68 8.18 -10.25 4.98
C VAL A 68 8.50 -10.76 6.38
N THR A 69 8.46 -9.89 7.39
CA THR A 69 8.70 -10.24 8.80
C THR A 69 7.68 -11.26 9.31
N ALA A 70 6.42 -11.14 8.88
CA ALA A 70 5.35 -12.08 9.20
C ALA A 70 5.41 -13.38 8.36
N GLY A 71 6.42 -13.57 7.50
CA GLY A 71 6.60 -14.78 6.70
C GLY A 71 5.62 -14.95 5.54
N TRP A 72 4.95 -13.88 5.09
CA TRP A 72 4.01 -13.96 3.97
C TRP A 72 4.78 -14.10 2.64
N PRO A 73 4.48 -15.12 1.82
CA PRO A 73 5.13 -15.31 0.52
C PRO A 73 4.64 -14.29 -0.52
N SER A 74 5.44 -14.09 -1.55
CA SER A 74 5.07 -13.38 -2.78
C SER A 74 5.10 -14.35 -3.97
N HIS A 75 4.79 -13.87 -5.19
CA HIS A 75 4.94 -14.67 -6.40
C HIS A 75 6.41 -15.01 -6.72
N ALA A 76 7.36 -14.20 -6.25
CA ALA A 76 8.79 -14.45 -6.43
C ALA A 76 9.36 -15.47 -5.43
N THR A 77 8.57 -15.89 -4.42
CA THR A 77 9.04 -16.79 -3.37
C THR A 77 9.21 -18.19 -3.92
N ARG A 78 10.45 -18.69 -3.93
CA ARG A 78 10.81 -19.99 -4.56
C ARG A 78 10.59 -21.18 -3.63
N ASP A 79 10.77 -20.99 -2.34
CA ASP A 79 10.61 -22.03 -1.32
C ASP A 79 9.70 -21.49 -0.21
N LEU A 80 8.51 -22.07 -0.08
CA LEU A 80 7.53 -21.69 0.94
C LEU A 80 7.85 -22.26 2.32
N ALA A 81 8.76 -23.24 2.41
CA ALA A 81 9.19 -23.83 3.67
C ALA A 81 10.39 -23.07 4.28
N ALA A 82 11.07 -22.25 3.49
CA ALA A 82 12.18 -21.41 3.94
C ALA A 82 11.72 -19.96 4.21
N THR A 83 12.43 -19.27 5.10
CA THR A 83 12.29 -17.81 5.21
C THR A 83 12.80 -17.17 3.93
N ALA A 84 11.90 -16.51 3.18
CA ALA A 84 12.25 -15.85 1.94
C ALA A 84 13.30 -14.74 2.19
N ALA A 85 14.44 -14.82 1.50
CA ALA A 85 15.41 -13.73 1.47
C ALA A 85 14.81 -12.56 0.68
N LEU A 86 14.84 -11.34 1.24
CA LEU A 86 14.35 -10.13 0.58
C LEU A 86 15.38 -9.61 -0.44
N ASP A 87 15.54 -10.36 -1.52
CA ASP A 87 16.39 -10.00 -2.66
C ASP A 87 15.71 -8.97 -3.59
N ASP A 88 16.40 -8.57 -4.66
CA ASP A 88 15.84 -7.54 -5.55
C ASP A 88 14.59 -8.03 -6.29
N ASP A 89 14.46 -9.34 -6.55
CA ASP A 89 13.32 -9.88 -7.27
C ASP A 89 12.08 -9.90 -6.37
N GLU A 90 12.25 -10.27 -5.09
CA GLU A 90 11.20 -10.13 -4.06
C GLU A 90 10.78 -8.66 -3.88
N ILE A 91 11.74 -7.73 -3.80
CA ILE A 91 11.42 -6.30 -3.64
C ILE A 91 10.65 -5.78 -4.88
N ARG A 92 11.09 -6.13 -6.09
CA ARG A 92 10.42 -5.70 -7.33
C ARG A 92 9.02 -6.27 -7.45
N GLU A 93 8.84 -7.56 -7.16
CA GLU A 93 7.54 -8.21 -7.17
C GLU A 93 6.58 -7.50 -6.21
N ARG A 94 7.04 -7.25 -4.99
CA ARG A 94 6.21 -6.60 -3.97
C ARG A 94 5.89 -5.14 -4.34
N MET A 95 6.83 -4.42 -4.95
CA MET A 95 6.62 -3.03 -5.35
C MET A 95 5.95 -2.86 -6.73
N SER A 96 5.61 -3.96 -7.42
CA SER A 96 5.13 -3.96 -8.81
C SER A 96 3.86 -3.13 -9.06
N GLY A 97 3.00 -2.98 -8.05
CA GLY A 97 1.77 -2.17 -8.14
C GLY A 97 1.98 -0.65 -8.01
N ASN A 98 3.22 -0.16 -7.84
CA ASN A 98 3.52 1.27 -7.81
C ASN A 98 4.13 1.72 -9.13
N LEU A 99 3.48 2.65 -9.84
CA LEU A 99 3.97 3.22 -11.10
C LEU A 99 4.71 4.56 -10.88
N CYS A 100 6.05 4.61 -11.01
CA CYS A 100 6.80 5.89 -11.09
C CYS A 100 7.16 6.26 -12.52
N ARG A 101 6.72 7.43 -12.96
CA ARG A 101 7.13 7.99 -14.26
C ARG A 101 8.54 8.61 -14.24
N CYS A 102 9.08 8.85 -13.05
CA CYS A 102 10.34 9.53 -12.81
C CYS A 102 11.59 8.68 -13.10
N GLY A 103 11.46 7.35 -13.15
CA GLY A 103 12.59 6.43 -13.25
C GLY A 103 13.28 6.08 -11.92
N ALA A 104 12.73 6.47 -10.77
CA ALA A 104 13.35 6.25 -9.45
C ALA A 104 13.34 4.79 -8.96
N TYR A 105 12.80 3.83 -9.72
CA TYR A 105 12.70 2.43 -9.28
C TYR A 105 14.02 1.82 -8.83
N VAL A 106 15.10 2.12 -9.54
CA VAL A 106 16.43 1.59 -9.20
C VAL A 106 16.85 2.06 -7.81
N THR A 107 16.64 3.35 -7.51
CA THR A 107 16.92 3.92 -6.19
C THR A 107 15.96 3.40 -5.13
N ILE A 108 14.65 3.27 -5.44
CA ILE A 108 13.65 2.73 -4.51
C ILE A 108 14.03 1.32 -4.07
N VAL A 109 14.36 0.42 -5.00
CA VAL A 109 14.77 -0.96 -4.68
C VAL A 109 16.04 -0.96 -3.83
N ALA A 110 17.04 -0.14 -4.20
CA ALA A 110 18.28 -0.03 -3.45
C ALA A 110 18.05 0.46 -2.00
N THR A 111 17.22 1.49 -1.81
CA THR A 111 16.88 2.01 -0.48
C THR A 111 16.10 0.98 0.34
N ILE A 112 15.15 0.27 -0.26
CA ILE A 112 14.41 -0.80 0.44
C ILE A 112 15.37 -1.88 0.96
N ARG A 113 16.31 -2.32 0.13
CA ARG A 113 17.34 -3.27 0.53
C ARG A 113 18.22 -2.76 1.67
N GLU A 114 18.55 -1.46 1.66
CA GLU A 114 19.36 -0.84 2.70
C GLU A 114 18.63 -0.82 4.05
N VAL A 115 17.36 -0.39 4.08
CA VAL A 115 16.58 -0.28 5.31
C VAL A 115 16.06 -1.61 5.85
N ALA A 116 16.06 -2.66 5.03
CA ALA A 116 15.66 -4.01 5.44
C ALA A 116 16.75 -4.77 6.21
N ARG A 117 17.92 -4.15 6.44
CA ARG A 117 19.06 -4.74 7.17
C ARG A 117 18.96 -4.56 8.67
#